data_AF-A0A645CG91-F1
#
_entry.id   AF-A0A645CG91-F1
#
_cell.length_a   1.000
_cell.length_b   1.000
_cell.length_c   1.000
_cell.angle_alpha   90.00
_cell.angle_beta   90.00
_cell.angle_gamma   90.00
#
_symmetry.space_group_name_H-M   'P 1'
#
loop_
_entity.id
_entity.type
_entity.pdbx_description
1 polymer ?
#
loop_
_entity_poly.entity_id
_entity_poly.type
_entity_poly.pdbx_seq_one_letter_code
_entity_poly.pdbx_strand_id
1 'polypeptide(L)'
;MNGIGGSGDFERNAYLSIFMAPSIAKGGKISTIVPMCSHVDHSEHSVKVIITEQGIADLRGLSPLQRAHTIIDNCAHPLYQDYLHRYLASAPGGHIHHDLNHAFDLHRNLIERGSMLG
;
A
#
# COMPACT_ATOMS: atom_id res chain seq x y z
N MET A 1 -14.61 9.21 4.79
CA MET A 1 -14.90 7.93 4.12
C MET A 1 -16.41 7.75 4.07
N ASN A 2 -16.93 7.15 3.00
CA ASN A 2 -18.38 6.96 2.80
C ASN A 2 -18.80 5.53 3.18
N GLY A 3 -18.30 4.53 2.45
CA GLY A 3 -18.55 3.09 2.65
C GLY A 3 -18.02 2.28 1.46
N ILE A 4 -18.01 0.95 1.56
CA ILE A 4 -17.47 0.06 0.49
C ILE A 4 -18.21 0.23 -0.84
N GLY A 5 -19.52 0.52 -0.81
CA GLY A 5 -20.35 0.62 -2.00
C GLY A 5 -20.25 -0.64 -2.87
N GLY A 6 -20.30 -0.48 -4.20
CA GLY A 6 -20.14 -1.58 -5.15
C GLY A 6 -18.69 -1.91 -5.50
N SER A 7 -17.69 -1.36 -4.79
CA SER A 7 -16.28 -1.56 -5.17
C SER A 7 -15.90 -3.05 -5.18
N GLY A 8 -16.34 -3.82 -4.18
CA GLY A 8 -16.12 -5.27 -4.14
C GLY A 8 -16.83 -6.04 -5.26
N ASP A 9 -18.03 -5.61 -5.68
CA ASP A 9 -18.80 -6.25 -6.76
C ASP A 9 -18.05 -6.16 -8.09
N PHE A 10 -17.52 -4.99 -8.40
CA PHE A 10 -16.74 -4.77 -9.62
C PHE A 10 -15.34 -5.37 -9.51
N GLU A 11 -14.63 -5.10 -8.41
CA GLU A 11 -13.22 -5.44 -8.28
C GLU A 11 -12.97 -6.95 -8.31
N ARG A 12 -13.75 -7.73 -7.55
CA ARG A 12 -13.60 -9.19 -7.50
C ARG A 12 -13.88 -9.86 -8.85
N ASN A 13 -14.82 -9.30 -9.63
CA ASN A 13 -15.32 -9.93 -10.85
C ASN A 13 -14.77 -9.31 -12.14
N ALA A 14 -14.08 -8.17 -12.07
CA ALA A 14 -13.54 -7.49 -13.24
C ALA A 14 -12.48 -8.33 -13.95
N TYR A 15 -12.49 -8.27 -15.29
CA TYR A 15 -11.42 -8.83 -16.12
C TYR A 15 -10.06 -8.25 -15.72
N LEU A 16 -10.00 -6.94 -15.45
CA LEU A 16 -8.85 -6.24 -14.88
C LEU A 16 -9.34 -5.23 -13.83
N SER A 17 -8.97 -5.43 -12.57
CA SER A 17 -9.26 -4.52 -11.45
C SER A 17 -8.12 -3.53 -11.27
N ILE A 18 -8.47 -2.25 -11.16
CA ILE A 18 -7.50 -1.15 -11.09
C ILE A 18 -7.89 -0.24 -9.93
N PHE A 19 -6.97 -0.01 -9.00
CA PHE A 19 -7.09 1.04 -7.99
C PHE A 19 -6.23 2.24 -8.36
N MET A 20 -6.76 3.43 -8.11
CA MET A 20 -6.07 4.69 -8.36
C MET A 20 -6.18 5.59 -7.13
N ALA A 21 -5.05 6.16 -6.71
CA ALA A 21 -5.01 7.17 -5.66
C ALA A 21 -3.77 8.05 -5.84
N PRO A 22 -3.79 9.31 -5.39
CA PRO A 22 -2.55 10.06 -5.19
C PRO A 22 -1.61 9.27 -4.27
N SER A 23 -0.29 9.33 -4.48
CA SER A 23 0.69 8.60 -3.65
C SER A 23 0.83 9.18 -2.23
N ILE A 24 0.39 10.44 -2.05
CA ILE A 24 0.37 11.15 -0.77
C ILE A 24 -0.93 11.95 -0.57
N ALA A 25 -1.23 12.25 0.68
CA ALA A 25 -2.32 13.12 1.10
C ALA A 25 -1.86 14.14 2.14
N LYS A 26 -2.71 15.14 2.40
CA LYS A 26 -2.51 16.19 3.43
C LYS A 26 -1.15 16.89 3.33
N GLY A 27 -0.74 17.24 2.11
CA GLY A 27 0.51 17.96 1.85
C GLY A 27 1.76 17.13 2.14
N GLY A 28 1.72 15.81 1.89
CA GLY A 28 2.86 14.92 2.11
C GLY A 28 2.98 14.37 3.53
N LYS A 29 2.04 14.69 4.43
CA LYS A 29 2.00 14.14 5.80
C LYS A 29 1.53 12.69 5.87
N ILE A 30 0.83 12.22 4.83
CA ILE A 30 0.24 10.89 4.75
C ILE A 30 0.70 10.24 3.44
N SER A 31 1.22 9.02 3.52
CA SER A 31 1.40 8.11 2.38
C SER A 31 0.13 7.31 2.14
N THR A 32 -0.21 7.06 0.87
CA THR A 32 -1.29 6.11 0.51
C THR A 32 -0.77 4.68 0.33
N ILE A 33 0.55 4.52 0.17
CA ILE A 33 1.22 3.21 0.24
C ILE A 33 1.81 3.05 1.64
N VAL A 34 1.40 2.00 2.34
CA VAL A 34 1.79 1.73 3.74
C VAL A 34 2.23 0.28 3.90
N PRO A 35 3.03 -0.05 4.94
CA PRO A 35 3.41 -1.43 5.22
C PRO A 35 2.22 -2.39 5.35
N MET A 36 1.18 -1.97 6.08
CA MET A 36 -0.08 -2.71 6.24
C MET A 36 -1.25 -1.72 6.23
N CYS A 37 -2.30 -2.05 5.46
CA CYS A 37 -3.55 -1.31 5.50
C CYS A 37 -4.18 -1.44 6.89
N SER A 38 -4.58 -0.32 7.51
CA SER A 38 -5.26 -0.32 8.81
C SER A 38 -6.69 -0.86 8.74
N HIS A 39 -7.26 -0.90 7.54
CA HIS A 39 -8.53 -1.54 7.19
C HIS A 39 -8.39 -2.15 5.79
N VAL A 40 -8.90 -3.37 5.59
CA VAL A 40 -8.83 -4.07 4.30
C VAL A 40 -10.25 -4.28 3.78
N ASP A 41 -10.60 -3.54 2.73
CA ASP A 41 -11.84 -3.76 1.97
C ASP A 41 -11.64 -4.80 0.84
N HIS A 42 -10.44 -4.85 0.27
CA HIS A 42 -10.10 -5.69 -0.88
C HIS A 42 -8.77 -6.39 -0.63
N SER A 43 -8.75 -7.71 -0.83
CA SER A 43 -7.53 -8.49 -0.66
C SER A 43 -6.66 -8.49 -1.92
N GLU A 44 -5.39 -8.83 -1.75
CA GLU A 44 -4.39 -9.00 -2.78
C GLU A 44 -4.79 -9.98 -3.89
N HIS A 45 -5.70 -10.91 -3.59
CA HIS A 45 -6.25 -11.85 -4.56
C HIS A 45 -7.19 -11.20 -5.59
N SER A 46 -7.73 -10.02 -5.28
CA SER A 46 -8.62 -9.29 -6.18
C SER A 46 -7.94 -8.12 -6.87
N VAL A 47 -6.96 -7.48 -6.23
CA VAL A 47 -6.28 -6.30 -6.75
C VAL A 47 -5.24 -6.69 -7.80
N LYS A 48 -5.47 -6.29 -9.06
CA LYS A 48 -4.56 -6.60 -10.20
C LYS A 48 -3.61 -5.46 -10.55
N VAL A 49 -4.05 -4.20 -10.48
CA VAL A 49 -3.22 -3.03 -10.82
C VAL A 49 -3.43 -1.91 -9.81
N ILE A 50 -2.34 -1.23 -9.44
CA ILE A 50 -2.36 -0.01 -8.63
C ILE A 50 -1.72 1.13 -9.44
N ILE A 51 -2.29 2.32 -9.38
CA ILE A 51 -1.80 3.51 -10.09
C ILE A 51 -1.76 4.70 -9.13
N THR A 52 -0.65 5.44 -9.17
CA THR A 52 -0.52 6.76 -8.55
C THR A 52 0.07 7.73 -9.56
N GLU A 53 0.25 9.00 -9.19
CA GLU A 53 0.96 9.95 -10.04
C GLU A 53 2.45 9.63 -10.23
N GLN A 54 3.00 8.68 -9.46
CA GLN A 54 4.39 8.19 -9.60
C GLN A 54 4.53 7.14 -10.71
N GLY A 55 3.46 6.40 -11.03
CA GLY A 55 3.52 5.32 -12.01
C GLY A 55 2.47 4.23 -11.81
N ILE A 56 2.71 3.07 -12.44
CA ILE A 56 1.78 1.95 -12.54
C ILE A 56 2.46 0.68 -12.01
N ALA A 57 1.79 -0.02 -11.10
CA ALA A 57 2.19 -1.33 -10.60
C ALA A 57 1.21 -2.41 -11.10
N ASP A 58 1.64 -3.21 -12.08
CA ASP A 58 0.92 -4.42 -12.51
C ASP A 58 1.30 -5.61 -11.64
N LEU A 59 0.32 -6.19 -10.96
CA LEU A 59 0.53 -7.17 -9.90
C LEU A 59 0.15 -8.60 -10.32
N ARG A 60 -0.22 -8.80 -11.59
CA ARG A 60 -0.67 -10.09 -12.10
C ARG A 60 0.49 -11.08 -12.13
N GLY A 61 0.26 -12.27 -11.57
CA GLY A 61 1.26 -13.36 -11.55
C GLY A 61 2.44 -13.13 -10.60
N LEU A 62 2.43 -12.06 -9.80
CA LEU A 62 3.51 -11.75 -8.86
C LEU A 62 3.26 -12.37 -7.49
N SER A 63 4.31 -12.88 -6.85
CA SER A 63 4.31 -13.29 -5.44
C SER A 63 4.19 -12.07 -4.51
N PRO A 64 3.82 -12.22 -3.23
CA PRO A 64 3.68 -11.07 -2.32
C PRO A 64 4.92 -10.18 -2.23
N LEU A 65 6.12 -10.77 -2.21
CA LEU A 65 7.36 -9.98 -2.16
C LEU A 65 7.61 -9.24 -3.47
N GLN A 66 7.35 -9.87 -4.62
CA GLN A 66 7.43 -9.21 -5.92
C GLN A 66 6.42 -8.06 -6.02
N ARG A 67 5.18 -8.27 -5.57
CA ARG A 67 4.14 -7.23 -5.50
C ARG A 67 4.59 -6.06 -4.63
N ALA A 68 5.15 -6.33 -3.46
CA ALA A 68 5.64 -5.29 -2.55
C ALA A 68 6.70 -4.41 -3.24
N HIS A 69 7.73 -5.02 -3.85
CA HIS A 69 8.73 -4.27 -4.62
C HIS A 69 8.09 -3.48 -5.77
N THR A 70 7.25 -4.11 -6.60
CA THR A 70 6.60 -3.44 -7.73
C THR A 70 5.74 -2.24 -7.28
N ILE A 71 5.01 -2.35 -6.18
CA ILE A 71 4.21 -1.25 -5.63
C ILE A 71 5.12 -0.12 -5.11
N ILE A 72 6.16 -0.45 -4.35
CA ILE A 72 7.07 0.55 -3.78
C ILE A 72 7.80 1.31 -4.90
N ASP A 73 8.37 0.58 -5.85
CA ASP A 73 9.21 1.14 -6.92
C ASP A 73 8.41 2.01 -7.89
N ASN A 74 7.15 1.66 -8.17
CA ASN A 74 6.36 2.31 -9.21
C ASN A 74 5.24 3.23 -8.70
N CYS A 75 4.80 3.08 -7.45
CA CYS A 75 3.60 3.79 -6.95
C CYS A 75 3.83 4.58 -5.66
N ALA A 76 4.81 4.22 -4.83
CA ALA A 76 5.07 4.97 -3.60
C ALA A 76 5.75 6.32 -3.91
N HIS A 77 5.37 7.35 -3.15
CA HIS A 77 6.01 8.67 -3.27
C HIS A 77 7.49 8.60 -2.85
N PRO A 78 8.41 9.34 -3.50
CA PRO A 78 9.83 9.34 -3.15
C PRO A 78 10.14 9.61 -1.67
N LEU A 79 9.32 10.45 -1.01
CA LEU A 79 9.44 10.71 0.44
C LEU A 79 9.33 9.43 1.31
N TYR A 80 8.58 8.43 0.85
CA TYR A 80 8.25 7.23 1.63
C TYR A 80 8.94 5.95 1.12
N GLN A 81 9.49 5.94 -0.10
CA GLN A 81 10.15 4.77 -0.70
C GLN A 81 11.24 4.19 0.21
N ASP A 82 12.16 5.02 0.70
CA ASP A 82 13.25 4.59 1.58
C ASP A 82 12.75 3.96 2.89
N TYR A 83 11.63 4.44 3.43
CA TYR A 83 11.02 3.85 4.61
C TYR A 83 10.43 2.47 4.29
N LEU A 84 9.70 2.35 3.18
CA LEU A 84 9.02 1.12 2.78
C LEU A 84 10.01 0.00 2.44
N HIS A 85 11.10 0.32 1.73
CA HIS A 85 12.16 -0.64 1.47
C HIS A 85 12.84 -1.12 2.74
N ARG A 86 13.13 -0.22 3.69
CA ARG A 86 13.72 -0.60 4.97
C ARG A 86 12.79 -1.50 5.78
N TYR A 87 11.50 -1.17 5.84
CA TYR A 87 10.51 -2.03 6.48
C TYR A 87 10.50 -3.43 5.88
N LEU A 88 10.45 -3.53 4.54
CA LEU A 88 10.40 -4.82 3.85
C LEU A 88 11.68 -5.65 4.06
N ALA A 89 12.84 -4.99 4.12
CA ALA A 89 14.14 -5.63 4.35
C ALA A 89 14.34 -6.08 5.82
N SER A 90 13.76 -5.36 6.79
CA SER A 90 13.87 -5.70 8.21
C SER A 90 12.78 -6.67 8.68
N ALA A 91 11.66 -6.75 7.96
CA ALA A 91 10.55 -7.61 8.33
C ALA A 91 10.97 -9.09 8.34
N PRO A 92 10.53 -9.89 9.34
CA PRO A 92 10.70 -11.33 9.33
C PRO A 92 10.27 -11.97 8.00
N GLY A 93 11.06 -12.92 7.52
CA GLY A 93 10.78 -13.62 6.28
C GLY A 93 9.55 -14.54 6.35
N GLY A 94 9.10 -15.00 5.18
CA GLY A 94 7.93 -15.87 5.04
C GLY A 94 7.28 -15.68 3.68
N HIS A 95 6.04 -16.14 3.52
CA HIS A 95 5.31 -15.88 2.28
C HIS A 95 4.97 -14.38 2.12
N ILE A 96 4.59 -13.72 3.22
CA ILE A 96 4.30 -12.28 3.31
C ILE A 96 5.18 -11.72 4.43
N HIS A 97 5.97 -10.71 4.11
CA HIS A 97 6.92 -10.11 5.04
C HIS A 97 6.23 -9.03 5.89
N HIS A 98 5.98 -9.33 7.16
CA HIS A 98 5.46 -8.36 8.12
C HIS A 98 6.21 -8.43 9.45
N ASP A 99 6.52 -7.26 10.01
CA ASP A 99 6.86 -7.12 11.41
C ASP A 99 5.64 -6.57 12.16
N LEU A 100 4.98 -7.44 12.94
CA LEU A 100 3.76 -7.08 13.66
C LEU A 100 3.97 -5.98 14.71
N ASN A 101 5.20 -5.79 15.20
CA ASN A 101 5.50 -4.71 16.13
C ASN A 101 5.48 -3.33 15.46
N HIS A 102 5.77 -3.28 14.16
CA HIS A 102 6.02 -2.05 13.42
C HIS A 102 5.09 -1.85 12.20
N ALA A 103 4.20 -2.81 11.90
CA ALA A 103 3.32 -2.80 10.73
C ALA A 103 2.42 -1.56 10.63
N PHE A 104 2.11 -0.94 11.77
CA PHE A 104 1.23 0.22 11.86
C PHE A 104 1.93 1.51 12.30
N ASP A 105 3.27 1.55 12.30
CA ASP A 105 4.03 2.71 12.79
C ASP A 105 3.70 4.01 12.04
N LEU A 106 3.51 3.96 10.72
CA LEU A 106 3.11 5.16 9.96
C LEU A 106 1.77 5.72 10.46
N HIS A 107 0.78 4.85 10.70
CA HIS A 107 -0.53 5.27 11.22
C HIS A 107 -0.42 5.81 12.65
N ARG A 108 0.39 5.18 13.49
CA ARG A 108 0.65 5.65 14.86
C ARG A 108 1.34 7.00 14.88
N ASN A 109 2.39 7.19 14.08
CA ASN A 109 3.09 8.47 13.94
C ASN A 109 2.14 9.59 13.49
N LEU A 110 1.24 9.29 12.54
CA LEU A 110 0.25 10.26 12.10
C LEU A 110 -0.68 10.70 13.24
N ILE A 111 -1.13 9.78 14.09
CA ILE A 111 -1.98 10.08 15.26
C ILE A 111 -1.20 10.87 16.32
N GLU A 112 0.02 10.43 16.64
CA GLU A 112 0.82 10.98 17.73
C GLU A 112 1.48 12.33 17.38
N ARG A 113 1.87 12.53 16.11
CA ARG A 113 2.72 13.65 15.67
C ARG A 113 2.11 14.47 14.53
N GLY A 114 1.05 13.99 13.90
CA GLY A 114 0.42 14.67 12.76
C GLY A 114 1.11 14.44 11.41
N SER A 115 2.11 13.55 11.35
CA SER A 115 2.86 13.19 10.14
C SER A 115 3.35 11.73 10.24
N MET A 116 3.28 10.98 9.14
CA MET A 116 3.68 9.56 9.11
C MET A 116 5.19 9.32 9.30
N LEU A 117 6.05 10.27 8.91
CA LEU A 117 7.52 10.14 9.03
C LEU A 117 8.12 10.91 10.23
N GLY A 118 7.26 11.55 11.05
CA GLY A 118 7.70 12.54 12.05
C GLY A 118 7.10 13.90 11.76
#